data_AF-X0Y4X0-F1
#
_entry.id   AF-X0Y4X0-F1
#
_cell.length_a   1.000
_cell.length_b   1.000
_cell.length_c   1.000
_cell.angle_alpha   90.00
_cell.angle_beta   90.00
_cell.angle_gamma   90.00
#
_symmetry.space_group_name_H-M   'P 1'
#
loop_
_entity.id
_entity.type
_entity.pdbx_description
1 polymer ?
#
loop_
_entity_poly.entity_id
_entity_poly.type
_entity_poly.pdbx_seq_one_letter_code
_entity_poly.pdbx_strand_id
1 'polypeptide(L)'
;GVRAVLPTIRYLIDMKARVILCSHLGRHEGKVVDELRLAPVARRLSEILGSPVEMAMDCIGTQVEEAVGRLKEGEVLLLENLRFHPEEEKNDPGFAQALARLADIYVNDAFGTAHRIHASTVGVAALLPAVA
;
A
#
# COMPACT_ATOMS: atom_id res chain seq x y z
N GLY A 1 -7.60 3.96 -10.99
CA GLY A 1 -8.29 5.02 -10.22
C GLY A 1 -9.03 4.38 -9.05
N VAL A 2 -9.25 5.11 -7.95
CA VAL A 2 -9.75 4.56 -6.66
C VAL A 2 -10.97 3.64 -6.81
N ARG A 3 -11.89 3.92 -7.74
CA ARG A 3 -13.09 3.10 -7.96
C ARG A 3 -12.83 1.70 -8.56
N ALA A 4 -11.76 1.55 -9.33
CA ALA A 4 -11.46 0.30 -10.04
C ALA A 4 -11.03 -0.82 -9.09
N VAL A 5 -10.36 -0.47 -7.98
CA VAL A 5 -9.81 -1.41 -6.99
C VAL A 5 -10.81 -1.76 -5.87
N LEU A 6 -11.98 -1.10 -5.83
CA LEU A 6 -12.97 -1.32 -4.78
C LEU A 6 -13.51 -2.76 -4.72
N PRO A 7 -13.77 -3.46 -5.85
CA PRO A 7 -14.22 -4.85 -5.81
C PRO A 7 -13.20 -5.75 -5.08
N THR A 8 -11.92 -5.59 -5.38
CA THR A 8 -10.81 -6.33 -4.76
C THR A 8 -10.74 -6.05 -3.26
N ILE A 9 -10.79 -4.78 -2.86
CA ILE A 9 -10.75 -4.37 -1.45
C ILE A 9 -11.94 -4.97 -0.68
N ARG A 10 -13.15 -4.87 -1.23
CA ARG A 10 -14.36 -5.40 -0.59
C ARG A 10 -14.29 -6.91 -0.44
N TYR A 11 -13.85 -7.62 -1.48
CA TYR A 11 -13.66 -9.06 -1.43
C TYR A 11 -12.72 -9.47 -0.29
N LEU A 12 -11.58 -8.80 -0.16
CA LEU A 12 -10.62 -9.09 0.92
C LEU A 12 -11.20 -8.82 2.31
N ILE A 13 -11.95 -7.72 2.48
CA ILE A 13 -12.64 -7.40 3.74
C ILE A 13 -13.69 -8.47 4.09
N ASP A 14 -14.50 -8.88 3.10
CA ASP A 14 -15.54 -9.91 3.29
C ASP A 14 -14.93 -11.27 3.67
N MET A 15 -13.76 -11.57 3.13
CA MET A 15 -12.95 -12.74 3.48
C MET A 15 -12.16 -12.59 4.80
N LYS A 16 -12.42 -11.52 5.58
CA LYS A 16 -11.80 -11.24 6.89
C LYS A 16 -10.28 -11.04 6.83
N ALA A 17 -9.74 -10.68 5.68
CA ALA A 17 -8.33 -10.30 5.58
C ALA A 17 -8.06 -8.98 6.34
N ARG A 18 -6.84 -8.83 6.85
CA ARG A 18 -6.29 -7.54 7.27
C ARG A 18 -5.68 -6.88 6.04
N VAL A 19 -6.26 -5.77 5.58
CA VAL A 19 -5.91 -5.21 4.26
C VAL A 19 -4.93 -4.07 4.43
N ILE A 20 -3.75 -4.21 3.82
CA ILE A 20 -2.74 -3.16 3.75
C ILE A 20 -2.69 -2.64 2.32
N LEU A 21 -3.08 -1.40 2.13
CA LEU A 21 -3.05 -0.71 0.85
C LEU A 21 -1.75 0.06 0.71
N CYS A 22 -1.12 -0.06 -0.45
CA CYS A 22 0.05 0.73 -0.81
C CYS A 22 -0.16 1.35 -2.20
N SER A 23 0.33 2.56 -2.40
CA SER A 23 0.17 3.30 -3.66
C SER A 23 1.20 4.43 -3.75
N HIS A 24 1.28 5.03 -4.92
CA HIS A 24 2.04 6.26 -5.12
C HIS A 24 1.19 7.32 -5.82
N LEU A 25 1.46 8.58 -5.49
CA LEU A 25 0.84 9.74 -6.13
C LEU A 25 1.91 10.70 -6.63
N GLY A 26 1.80 11.14 -7.89
CA GLY A 26 2.73 12.08 -8.49
C GLY A 26 4.16 11.55 -8.66
N ARG A 27 5.07 12.48 -8.94
CA ARG A 27 6.53 12.30 -8.98
C ARG A 27 7.15 13.49 -8.24
N HIS A 28 8.17 13.23 -7.44
CA HIS A 28 8.71 14.24 -6.51
C HIS A 28 10.21 14.10 -6.29
N GLU A 29 10.90 13.36 -7.17
CA GLU A 29 12.37 13.22 -7.12
C GLU A 29 12.88 12.82 -5.71
N GLY A 30 12.09 12.05 -4.96
CA GLY A 30 12.41 11.60 -3.60
C GLY A 30 12.18 12.61 -2.47
N LYS A 31 11.42 13.69 -2.67
CA LYS A 31 11.10 14.67 -1.62
C LYS A 31 9.65 14.56 -1.12
N VAL A 32 9.45 14.76 0.18
CA VAL A 32 8.09 14.86 0.73
C VAL A 32 7.43 16.16 0.25
N VAL A 33 6.28 16.03 -0.39
CA VAL A 33 5.45 17.13 -0.91
C VAL A 33 4.07 16.94 -0.32
N ASP A 34 3.59 17.90 0.48
CA ASP A 34 2.36 17.74 1.25
C ASP A 34 1.13 17.51 0.35
N GLU A 35 1.11 18.08 -0.85
CA GLU A 35 0.06 17.89 -1.85
C GLU A 35 0.02 16.46 -2.43
N LEU A 36 1.10 15.68 -2.27
CA LEU A 36 1.21 14.31 -2.75
C LEU A 36 0.97 13.26 -1.66
N ARG A 37 0.58 13.69 -0.45
CA ARG A 37 0.20 12.77 0.63
C ARG A 37 -1.08 12.01 0.29
N LEU A 38 -1.20 10.80 0.80
CA LEU A 38 -2.36 9.94 0.55
C LEU A 38 -3.49 10.11 1.57
N ALA A 39 -3.35 10.99 2.57
CA ALA A 39 -4.41 11.26 3.55
C ALA A 39 -5.78 11.65 2.91
N PRO A 40 -5.85 12.47 1.84
CA PRO A 40 -7.12 12.70 1.13
C PRO A 40 -7.70 11.44 0.48
N VAL A 41 -6.84 10.51 0.04
CA VAL A 41 -7.24 9.23 -0.56
C VAL A 41 -7.81 8.30 0.52
N ALA A 42 -7.18 8.19 1.69
CA ALA A 42 -7.70 7.40 2.82
C ALA A 42 -9.10 7.85 3.25
N ARG A 43 -9.30 9.18 3.37
CA ARG A 43 -10.61 9.75 3.67
C ARG A 43 -11.64 9.36 2.62
N ARG A 44 -11.30 9.50 1.34
CA ARG A 44 -12.21 9.17 0.26
C ARG A 44 -12.54 7.67 0.18
N LEU A 45 -11.56 6.81 0.42
CA LEU A 45 -11.78 5.37 0.51
C LEU A 45 -12.72 5.03 1.67
N SER A 46 -12.54 5.66 2.83
CA SER A 46 -13.42 5.46 3.98
C SER A 46 -14.87 5.78 3.66
N GLU A 47 -15.12 6.92 2.99
CA GLU A 47 -16.47 7.32 2.56
C GLU A 47 -17.11 6.30 1.60
N ILE A 48 -16.33 5.74 0.67
CA ILE A 48 -16.85 4.82 -0.35
C ILE A 48 -17.06 3.40 0.19
N LEU A 49 -16.19 2.96 1.11
CA LEU A 49 -16.30 1.66 1.76
C LEU A 49 -17.36 1.66 2.87
N GLY A 50 -17.67 2.82 3.44
CA GLY A 50 -18.59 2.93 4.59
C GLY A 50 -17.95 2.43 5.90
N SER A 51 -16.63 2.28 5.92
CA SER A 51 -15.83 1.82 7.05
C SER A 51 -14.57 2.68 7.19
N PRO A 52 -13.98 2.81 8.38
CA PRO A 52 -12.71 3.52 8.55
C PRO A 52 -11.59 2.88 7.73
N VAL A 53 -10.81 3.72 7.06
CA VAL A 53 -9.50 3.37 6.50
C VAL A 53 -8.46 4.17 7.27
N GLU A 54 -7.69 3.47 8.11
CA GLU A 54 -6.61 4.10 8.86
C GLU A 54 -5.47 4.48 7.92
N MET A 55 -4.69 5.50 8.31
CA MET A 55 -3.55 5.97 7.55
C MET A 55 -2.29 5.80 8.39
N ALA A 56 -1.29 5.10 7.85
CA ALA A 56 0.01 5.02 8.47
C ALA A 56 0.78 6.34 8.28
N MET A 57 1.65 6.68 9.24
CA MET A 57 2.46 7.90 9.16
C MET A 57 3.58 7.82 8.13
N ASP A 58 3.93 6.59 7.73
CA ASP A 58 4.91 6.27 6.69
C ASP A 58 4.52 4.94 6.01
N CYS A 59 5.34 4.39 5.12
CA CYS A 59 5.11 3.09 4.48
C CYS A 59 6.02 1.96 5.01
N ILE A 60 7.06 2.28 5.77
CA ILE A 60 7.96 1.31 6.41
C ILE A 60 8.38 1.79 7.82
N GLY A 61 9.01 0.91 8.59
CA GLY A 61 9.56 1.20 9.91
C GLY A 61 8.66 0.80 11.06
N THR A 62 9.19 0.90 12.28
CA THR A 62 8.58 0.29 13.49
C THR A 62 7.15 0.74 13.75
N GLN A 63 6.84 2.03 13.55
CA GLN A 63 5.48 2.55 13.77
C GLN A 63 4.47 1.99 12.75
N VAL A 64 4.92 1.69 11.54
CA VAL A 64 4.09 1.04 10.50
C VAL A 64 3.88 -0.43 10.84
N GLU A 65 4.94 -1.14 11.24
CA GLU A 65 4.85 -2.54 11.70
C GLU A 65 3.89 -2.68 12.88
N GLU A 66 3.96 -1.76 13.85
CA GLU A 66 3.04 -1.73 14.98
C GLU A 66 1.59 -1.44 14.56
N ALA A 67 1.37 -0.51 13.61
CA ALA A 67 0.04 -0.22 13.09
C ALA A 67 -0.56 -1.43 12.38
N VAL A 68 0.24 -2.11 11.55
CA VAL A 68 -0.13 -3.37 10.90
C VAL A 68 -0.44 -4.45 11.93
N GLY A 69 0.37 -4.57 12.98
CA GLY A 69 0.15 -5.53 14.06
C GLY A 69 -1.14 -5.31 14.86
N ARG A 70 -1.68 -4.09 14.86
CA ARG A 70 -2.94 -3.74 15.52
C ARG A 70 -4.18 -3.92 14.62
N LEU A 71 -4.01 -4.11 13.31
CA LEU A 71 -5.14 -4.35 12.40
C LEU A 71 -5.92 -5.58 12.81
N LYS A 72 -7.24 -5.44 12.85
CA LYS A 72 -8.17 -6.55 13.03
C LYS A 72 -8.69 -7.03 11.68
N GLU A 73 -9.25 -8.22 11.69
CA GLU A 73 -9.88 -8.83 10.51
C GLU A 73 -10.94 -7.92 9.90
N GLY A 74 -10.83 -7.67 8.59
CA GLY A 74 -11.71 -6.77 7.85
C GLY A 74 -11.38 -5.28 7.96
N GLU A 75 -10.33 -4.91 8.71
CA GLU A 75 -9.85 -3.52 8.76
C GLU A 75 -8.85 -3.23 7.64
N VAL A 76 -8.75 -1.94 7.28
CA VAL A 76 -7.92 -1.45 6.18
C VAL A 76 -6.96 -0.38 6.68
N LEU A 77 -5.68 -0.53 6.38
CA LEU A 77 -4.64 0.47 6.57
C LEU A 77 -4.11 0.93 5.20
N LEU A 78 -4.05 2.24 4.97
CA LEU A 78 -3.34 2.83 3.84
C LEU A 78 -1.96 3.31 4.28
N LEU A 79 -0.92 2.79 3.63
CA LEU A 79 0.46 3.27 3.78
C LEU A 79 0.63 4.63 3.12
N GLU A 80 1.60 5.42 3.59
CA GLU A 80 1.95 6.69 2.94
C GLU A 80 2.56 6.48 1.55
N ASN A 81 2.57 7.53 0.75
CA ASN A 81 3.05 7.54 -0.63
C ASN A 81 4.44 6.90 -0.76
N LEU A 82 4.49 5.72 -1.39
CA LEU A 82 5.72 4.91 -1.47
C LEU A 82 6.89 5.66 -2.10
N ARG A 83 6.61 6.60 -3.01
CA ARG A 83 7.64 7.37 -3.69
C ARG A 83 8.31 8.43 -2.81
N PHE A 84 7.80 8.69 -1.60
CA PHE A 84 8.54 9.51 -0.63
C PHE A 84 9.85 8.84 -0.21
N HIS A 85 9.98 7.53 -0.45
CA HIS A 85 11.23 6.79 -0.37
C HIS A 85 11.82 6.63 -1.78
N PRO A 86 12.97 7.24 -2.10
CA PRO A 86 13.61 7.09 -3.43
C PRO A 86 13.97 5.64 -3.78
N GLU A 87 14.06 4.77 -2.78
CA GLU A 87 14.27 3.33 -2.87
C GLU A 87 13.18 2.62 -3.72
N GLU A 88 11.95 3.13 -3.71
CA GLU A 88 10.82 2.59 -4.45
C GLU A 88 11.10 2.55 -5.97
N GLU A 89 11.54 3.68 -6.54
CA GLU A 89 11.82 3.79 -7.98
C GLU A 89 13.14 3.10 -8.39
N LYS A 90 14.00 2.80 -7.42
CA LYS A 90 15.25 2.05 -7.63
C LYS A 90 15.07 0.53 -7.56
N ASN A 91 13.87 0.06 -7.23
CA ASN A 91 13.61 -1.35 -6.93
C ASN A 91 14.59 -1.88 -5.86
N ASP A 92 14.80 -1.10 -4.81
CA ASP A 92 15.75 -1.45 -3.76
C ASP A 92 15.32 -2.73 -3.02
N PRO A 93 16.21 -3.74 -2.89
CA PRO A 93 15.87 -4.98 -2.21
C PRO A 93 15.53 -4.82 -0.72
N GLY A 94 16.17 -3.87 -0.03
CA GLY A 94 15.92 -3.61 1.39
C GLY A 94 14.55 -3.01 1.61
N PHE A 95 14.16 -2.05 0.76
CA PHE A 95 12.82 -1.46 0.77
C PHE A 95 11.74 -2.48 0.40
N ALA A 96 11.97 -3.31 -0.63
CA ALA A 96 11.07 -4.41 -0.97
C ALA A 96 10.90 -5.40 0.19
N GLN A 97 11.98 -5.75 0.89
CA GLN A 97 11.92 -6.61 2.08
C GLN A 97 11.16 -5.94 3.23
N ALA A 98 11.36 -4.65 3.46
CA ALA A 98 10.65 -3.91 4.50
C ALA A 98 9.13 -3.92 4.25
N LEU A 99 8.71 -3.68 3.01
CA LEU A 99 7.29 -3.79 2.63
C LEU A 99 6.76 -5.22 2.74
N ALA A 100 7.52 -6.21 2.27
CA ALA A 100 7.11 -7.62 2.29
C ALA A 100 6.93 -8.15 3.72
N ARG A 101 7.67 -7.65 4.71
CA ARG A 101 7.50 -8.04 6.13
C ARG A 101 6.15 -7.66 6.72
N LEU A 102 5.42 -6.74 6.10
CA LEU A 102 4.12 -6.28 6.59
C LEU A 102 2.98 -7.25 6.24
N ALA A 103 3.18 -8.18 5.30
CA ALA A 103 2.09 -8.98 4.75
C ALA A 103 2.51 -10.43 4.46
N ASP A 104 1.52 -11.31 4.44
CA ASP A 104 1.71 -12.74 4.11
C ASP A 104 1.53 -13.02 2.60
N ILE A 105 0.70 -12.21 1.92
CA ILE A 105 0.32 -12.36 0.51
C ILE A 105 0.36 -10.98 -0.16
N TYR A 106 0.83 -10.95 -1.40
CA TYR A 106 0.82 -9.74 -2.24
C TYR A 106 -0.26 -9.84 -3.33
N VAL A 107 -1.10 -8.81 -3.44
CA VAL A 107 -2.14 -8.70 -4.47
C VAL A 107 -1.80 -7.52 -5.39
N ASN A 108 -1.61 -7.78 -6.68
CA ASN A 108 -1.31 -6.73 -7.65
C ASN A 108 -2.53 -6.35 -8.50
N ASP A 109 -3.35 -5.43 -7.97
CA ASP A 109 -4.47 -4.83 -8.70
C ASP A 109 -4.09 -3.50 -9.39
N ALA A 110 -2.78 -3.33 -9.67
CA ALA A 110 -2.20 -2.11 -10.23
C ALA A 110 -1.68 -2.34 -11.67
N PHE A 111 -2.55 -2.84 -12.55
CA PHE A 111 -2.21 -3.18 -13.95
C PHE A 111 -1.52 -2.02 -14.70
N GLY A 112 -1.91 -0.77 -14.43
CA GLY A 112 -1.31 0.42 -15.04
C GLY A 112 0.15 0.68 -14.65
N THR A 113 0.69 0.04 -13.61
CA THR A 113 2.07 0.20 -13.14
C THR A 113 2.89 -1.07 -13.20
N ALA A 114 2.30 -2.19 -13.63
CA ALA A 114 2.98 -3.49 -13.75
C ALA A 114 4.18 -3.49 -14.73
N HIS A 115 4.23 -2.53 -15.66
CA HIS A 115 5.35 -2.36 -16.58
C HIS A 115 6.57 -1.65 -15.94
N ARG A 116 6.46 -1.15 -14.71
CA ARG A 116 7.55 -0.46 -14.01
C ARG A 116 8.24 -1.41 -13.04
N ILE A 117 9.56 -1.43 -13.11
CA ILE A 117 10.42 -2.22 -12.23
C ILE A 117 10.64 -1.41 -10.95
N HIS A 118 9.67 -1.47 -10.04
CA HIS A 118 9.71 -0.81 -8.75
C HIS A 118 9.68 -1.84 -7.62
N ALA A 119 10.09 -1.43 -6.43
CA ALA A 119 10.11 -2.31 -5.27
C ALA A 119 8.70 -2.83 -4.95
N SER A 120 7.68 -1.96 -4.97
CA SER A 120 6.30 -2.33 -4.67
C SER A 120 5.59 -3.19 -5.72
N THR A 121 6.11 -3.26 -6.95
CA THR A 121 5.49 -4.01 -8.06
C THR A 121 6.23 -5.29 -8.40
N VAL A 122 7.57 -5.26 -8.38
CA VAL A 122 8.43 -6.39 -8.75
C VAL A 122 9.15 -6.96 -7.53
N GLY A 123 9.74 -6.10 -6.70
CA GLY A 123 10.50 -6.53 -5.53
C GLY A 123 9.66 -7.34 -4.54
N VAL A 124 8.53 -6.80 -4.10
CA VAL A 124 7.62 -7.48 -3.14
C VAL A 124 7.04 -8.77 -3.73
N ALA A 125 6.67 -8.76 -5.02
CA ALA A 125 6.11 -9.93 -5.71
C ALA A 125 7.10 -11.10 -5.78
N ALA A 126 8.41 -10.85 -5.72
CA ALA A 126 9.43 -11.89 -5.66
C ALA A 126 9.63 -12.48 -4.25
N LEU A 127 9.12 -11.81 -3.22
CA LEU A 127 9.33 -12.18 -1.81
C LEU A 127 8.11 -12.84 -1.17
N LEU A 128 6.90 -12.55 -1.67
CA LEU A 128 5.64 -13.10 -1.16
C LEU A 128 4.91 -13.89 -2.25
N PRO A 129 4.04 -14.85 -1.87
CA PRO A 129 3.04 -15.37 -2.79
C PRO A 129 2.26 -14.22 -3.44
N ALA A 130 2.34 -14.11 -4.75
CA ALA A 130 1.78 -13.01 -5.52
C ALA A 130 0.58 -13.46 -6.36
N VAL A 131 -0.53 -12.73 -6.25
CA VAL A 131 -1.77 -12.99 -7.00
C VAL A 131 -2.28 -11.71 -7.67
N ALA A 132 -3.19 -11.87 -8.63
CA ALA A 132 -3.90 -10.80 -9.31
C ALA A 132 -5.38 -10.83 -8.94
#